data_AF-A0A9P6VTB3-F1
#
_entry.id   AF-A0A9P6VTB3-F1
#
_cell.length_a   1.000
_cell.length_b   1.000
_cell.length_c   1.000
_cell.angle_alpha   90.00
_cell.angle_beta   90.00
_cell.angle_gamma   90.00
#
_symmetry.space_group_name_H-M   'P 1'
#
loop_
_entity.id
_entity.type
_entity.pdbx_description
1 polymer ?
#
loop_
_entity_poly.entity_id
_entity_poly.type
_entity_poly.pdbx_seq_one_letter_code
_entity_poly.pdbx_strand_id
1 'polypeptide(L)' 'MPLAPPATRSEPDTRLVVLLFETALLTSGFSLESPQTYCQRIYSMIALGLSIDQDELPQSSTTEPAATESSGDAPPPL' A
#
# COMPACT_ATOMS: atom_id res chain seq x y z
N MET A 1 -21.81 -31.28 26.32
CA MET A 1 -20.53 -30.74 25.81
C MET A 1 -20.85 -29.59 24.88
N PRO A 2 -20.52 -28.34 25.23
CA PRO A 2 -20.70 -27.22 24.32
C PRO A 2 -19.65 -27.30 23.20
N LEU A 3 -20.13 -27.25 21.96
CA LEU A 3 -19.35 -27.15 20.73
C LEU A 3 -18.62 -25.80 20.73
N ALA A 4 -17.28 -25.82 20.74
CA ALA A 4 -16.48 -24.61 20.66
C ALA A 4 -16.79 -23.85 19.36
N PRO A 5 -16.93 -22.51 19.40
CA PRO A 5 -17.20 -21.71 18.21
C PRO A 5 -16.05 -21.86 17.19
N PRO A 6 -16.33 -21.81 15.87
CA PRO A 6 -15.30 -21.88 14.86
C PRO A 6 -14.35 -20.69 15.06
N ALA A 7 -13.05 -20.98 15.22
CA ALA A 7 -12.03 -19.96 15.21
C ALA A 7 -12.27 -19.07 13.97
N THR A 8 -12.61 -17.81 14.20
CA THR A 8 -12.69 -16.81 13.15
C THR A 8 -11.33 -16.82 12.47
N ARG A 9 -11.27 -17.42 11.28
CA ARG A 9 -10.11 -17.37 10.41
C ARG A 9 -9.89 -15.88 10.18
N SER A 10 -8.93 -15.32 10.93
CA SER A 10 -8.42 -13.97 10.70
C SER A 10 -8.30 -13.83 9.18
N GLU A 11 -8.91 -12.82 8.57
CA GLU A 11 -8.94 -12.65 7.11
C GLU A 11 -7.68 -11.86 6.67
N PRO A 12 -6.49 -12.49 6.48
CA PRO A 12 -5.33 -11.81 5.92
C PRO A 12 -5.53 -11.53 4.42
N ASP A 13 -6.48 -12.20 3.78
CA ASP A 13 -6.66 -12.22 2.33
C ASP A 13 -6.98 -10.82 1.76
N THR A 14 -7.74 -10.00 2.48
CA THR A 14 -8.14 -8.66 2.00
C THR A 14 -6.96 -7.70 1.88
N ARG A 15 -5.95 -7.80 2.75
CA ARG A 15 -4.75 -6.95 2.68
C ARG A 15 -3.90 -7.28 1.45
N LEU A 16 -3.79 -8.56 1.11
CA LEU A 16 -3.08 -9.03 -0.09
C LEU A 16 -3.78 -8.60 -1.37
N VAL A 17 -5.10 -8.70 -1.43
CA VAL A 17 -5.90 -8.30 -2.59
C VAL A 17 -5.71 -6.80 -2.90
N VAL A 18 -5.76 -5.95 -1.87
CA VAL A 18 -5.55 -4.50 -2.06
C VAL A 18 -4.12 -4.20 -2.52
N LEU A 19 -3.11 -4.85 -1.95
CA LEU A 19 -1.72 -4.67 -2.36
C LEU A 19 -1.50 -5.06 -3.83
N LEU A 20 -2.12 -6.15 -4.28
CA LEU A 20 -2.04 -6.61 -5.66
C LEU A 20 -2.72 -5.62 -6.63
N PHE A 21 -3.85 -5.06 -6.22
CA PHE A 21 -4.55 -4.02 -6.98
C PHE A 21 -3.72 -2.74 -7.13
N GLU A 22 -3.13 -2.22 -6.05
CA GLU A 22 -2.26 -1.04 -6.07
C GLU A 22 -1.01 -1.27 -6.94
N THR A 23 -0.42 -2.46 -6.89
CA THR A 23 0.71 -2.85 -7.76
C THR A 23 0.30 -2.88 -9.24
N ALA A 24 -0.89 -3.42 -9.54
CA ALA A 24 -1.42 -3.43 -10.90
C ALA A 24 -1.67 -2.02 -11.42
N LEU A 25 -2.19 -1.10 -10.59
CA LEU A 25 -2.33 0.30 -10.94
C LEU A 25 -0.98 0.94 -11.27
N LEU A 26 0.01 0.80 -10.39
CA LEU A 26 1.35 1.38 -10.58
C LEU A 26 2.04 0.86 -11.86
N THR A 27 1.95 -0.43 -12.13
CA THR A 27 2.55 -1.06 -13.33
C THR A 27 1.79 -0.75 -14.62
N SER A 28 0.48 -0.49 -14.53
CA SER A 28 -0.33 -0.02 -15.65
C SER A 28 -0.14 1.47 -15.99
N GLY A 29 0.65 2.20 -15.20
CA GLY A 29 0.94 3.62 -15.40
C GLY A 29 -0.03 4.57 -14.70
N PHE A 30 -0.90 4.07 -13.80
CA PHE A 30 -1.75 4.90 -12.96
C PHE A 30 -1.01 5.30 -11.66
N SER A 31 -1.30 6.50 -11.16
CA SER A 31 -0.80 6.96 -9.87
C SER A 31 -1.60 6.34 -8.72
N LEU A 32 -0.93 6.13 -7.58
CA LEU A 32 -1.56 5.67 -6.34
C LEU A 32 -2.24 6.85 -5.62
N GLU A 33 -3.39 6.59 -5.01
CA GLU A 33 -4.09 7.58 -4.15
C GLU A 33 -3.22 7.96 -2.94
N SER A 34 -2.61 6.97 -2.29
CA SER A 34 -1.73 7.17 -1.14
C SER A 34 -0.50 6.25 -1.23
N PRO A 35 0.61 6.72 -1.84
CA PRO A 35 1.84 5.91 -1.96
C PRO A 35 2.40 5.50 -0.59
N GLN A 36 2.20 6.33 0.43
CA GLN A 36 2.60 6.06 1.80
C GLN A 36 1.83 4.87 2.41
N THR A 37 0.53 4.77 2.15
CA THR A 37 -0.30 3.64 2.58
C THR A 37 0.13 2.35 1.90
N TYR A 38 0.44 2.41 0.60
CA TYR A 38 0.99 1.27 -0.16
C TYR A 38 2.31 0.77 0.45
N CYS A 39 3.24 1.69 0.77
CA CYS A 39 4.50 1.35 1.44
C CYS A 39 4.29 0.72 2.83
N GLN A 40 3.36 1.23 3.64
CA GLN A 40 3.04 0.63 4.93
C GLN A 40 2.49 -0.79 4.79
N ARG A 41 1.64 -1.05 3.79
CA ARG A 41 1.12 -2.41 3.54
C ARG A 41 2.24 -3.40 3.17
N ILE A 42 3.18 -2.99 2.31
CA ILE A 42 4.36 -3.81 1.96
C ILE A 42 5.19 -4.09 3.22
N TYR A 43 5.41 -3.06 4.03
CA TYR A 43 6.19 -3.18 5.24
C TYR A 43 5.53 -4.17 6.24
N SER A 44 4.22 -4.06 6.48
CA SER A 44 3.49 -5.02 7.33
C SER A 44 3.57 -6.46 6.81
N MET A 45 3.57 -6.64 5.49
CA MET A 45 3.77 -7.96 4.86
C MET A 45 5.17 -8.54 5.16
N ILE A 46 6.21 -7.70 5.08
CA ILE A 46 7.59 -8.11 5.38
C ILE A 46 7.76 -8.38 6.88
N ALA A 47 7.19 -7.54 7.74
CA ALA A 47 7.21 -7.72 9.20
C ALA A 47 6.58 -9.05 9.61
N LEU A 48 5.44 -9.43 9.01
CA LEU A 48 4.83 -10.75 9.21
C LEU A 48 5.75 -11.89 8.76
N GLY A 49 6.45 -11.73 7.63
CA GLY A 49 7.42 -12.72 7.14
C GLY A 49 8.67 -12.87 8.03
N LEU A 50 9.06 -11.79 8.73
CA LEU A 50 10.22 -11.73 9.63
C LEU A 50 9.84 -11.94 11.11
N SER A 51 8.55 -12.11 11.43
CA SER A 51 8.02 -12.16 12.80
C SER A 51 8.40 -10.94 13.66
N ILE A 52 8.37 -9.75 13.05
CA ILE A 52 8.60 -8.47 13.73
C ILE A 52 7.25 -7.96 14.26
N ASP A 53 7.22 -7.53 15.52
CA ASP A 53 6.02 -6.97 16.15
C ASP A 53 5.61 -5.65 15.50
N GLN A 54 4.32 -5.52 15.16
CA GLN A 54 3.80 -4.36 14.43
C GLN A 54 3.68 -3.10 15.29
N ASP A 55 3.80 -3.21 16.62
CA ASP A 55 3.78 -2.10 17.57
C ASP A 55 5.10 -1.32 17.65
N GLU A 56 6.21 -1.87 17.12
CA GLU A 56 7.48 -1.14 17.00
C GLU A 56 7.54 -0.26 15.74
N LEU A 57 6.47 -0.25 14.94
CA LEU A 57 6.49 0.35 13.62
C LEU A 57 6.15 1.84 13.69
N PRO A 58 7.05 2.73 13.24
CA PRO A 58 6.77 4.15 13.21
C PRO A 58 5.66 4.41 12.19
N GLN A 59 4.47 4.78 12.67
CA GLN A 59 3.41 5.36 11.86
C GLN A 59 3.79 6.78 11.45
N SER A 60 4.84 6.93 10.63
CA SER A 60 5.17 8.23 10.05
C SER A 60 4.01 8.64 9.17
N SER A 61 3.30 9.67 9.62
CA SER A 61 2.18 10.35 8.98
C SER A 61 2.70 11.69 8.46
N THR A 62 3.33 11.72 7.29
CA THR A 62 3.68 13.00 6.62
C THR A 62 3.32 12.91 5.14
N THR A 63 2.21 13.55 4.83
CA THR A 63 1.78 13.96 3.50
C THR A 63 2.66 15.11 3.01
N GLU A 64 3.19 15.01 1.79
CA GLU A 64 3.38 16.18 0.94
C GLU A 64 2.96 15.81 -0.49
N PRO A 65 1.89 16.44 -1.05
CA PRO A 65 1.45 16.19 -2.41
C PRO A 65 2.23 17.11 -3.34
N ALA A 66 3.18 16.56 -4.09
CA ALA A 66 3.76 17.28 -5.23
C ALA A 66 2.89 17.01 -6.47
N ALA A 67 1.82 17.78 -6.62
CA ALA A 67 1.04 17.88 -7.85
C ALA A 67 1.24 19.26 -8.47
N THR A 68 2.12 19.36 -9.49
CA THR A 68 2.23 20.42 -10.51
C THR A 68 3.48 20.10 -11.36
N GLU A 69 3.53 19.94 -12.68
CA GLU A 69 2.59 20.13 -13.80
C GLU A 69 3.07 19.26 -14.99
N SER A 70 2.12 18.70 -15.74
CA SER A 70 2.32 18.30 -17.14
C SER A 70 1.89 19.47 -18.02
N SER A 71 2.84 20.17 -18.63
CA SER A 71 2.66 20.97 -19.87
C SER A 71 3.95 21.68 -20.23
N GLY A 72 4.55 21.30 -21.37
CA GLY A 72 5.72 21.99 -21.89
C GLY A 72 6.46 21.27 -23.02
N ASP A 73 5.80 20.41 -23.79
CA ASP A 73 6.27 20.06 -25.14
C ASP A 73 5.91 21.22 -26.06
N ALA A 74 6.83 22.18 -26.20
CA ALA A 74 6.79 23.20 -27.24
C ALA A 74 8.00 22.99 -28.15
N PRO A 75 7.81 22.73 -29.46
CA PRO A 75 8.92 22.50 -30.38
C PRO A 75 9.77 23.78 -30.55
N PRO A 76 11.05 23.63 -30.92
CA PRO A 76 11.98 24.75 -31.01
C PRO A 76 11.59 25.73 -32.14
N PRO A 77 11.70 27.06 -31.92
CA PRO A 77 11.56 28.02 -33.01
C PRO A 77 12.78 27.95 -33.94
N LEU A 78 12.52 28.17 -35.24
CA LEU A 78 13.47 28.16 -36.37
C LEU A 78 14.66 29.09 -36.21
#